data_AF-B4IIV1-F1
#
_entry.id   AF-B4IIV1-F1
#
_cell.length_a   1.000
_cell.length_b   1.000
_cell.length_c   1.000
_cell.angle_alpha   90.00
_cell.angle_beta   90.00
_cell.angle_gamma   90.00
#
_symmetry.space_group_name_H-M   'P 1'
#
loop_
_entity.id
_entity.type
_entity.pdbx_description
1 polymer ?
#
loop_
_entity_poly.entity_id
_entity_poly.type
_entity_poly.pdbx_seq_one_letter_code
_entity_poly.pdbx_strand_id
1 'polypeptide(L)'
;MRKRDLHILTTNIYTYTGDQRFSVIHPPGSEDWDLKIDYAQPRDSGVYECQVNTEPKINLAICLQIIADNDFQDLKTKKRFYDTKSARAKILGSTEIHVKRDSTIALACSVNIHAPSVIW
;
A
#
# COMPACT_ATOMS: atom_id res chain seq x y z
N MET A 1 -6.45 3.04 -14.85
CA MET A 1 -6.89 1.82 -15.56
C MET A 1 -5.93 0.68 -15.26
N ARG A 2 -6.41 -0.55 -15.09
CA ARG A 2 -5.57 -1.74 -14.97
C ARG A 2 -5.39 -2.37 -16.36
N LYS A 3 -4.15 -2.52 -16.84
CA LYS A 3 -3.89 -2.96 -18.22
C LYS A 3 -4.22 -4.44 -18.47
N ARG A 4 -4.03 -5.32 -17.48
CA ARG A 4 -4.16 -6.78 -17.68
C ARG A 4 -5.54 -7.22 -18.17
N ASP A 5 -6.57 -6.47 -17.82
CA ASP A 5 -7.98 -6.75 -18.10
C ASP A 5 -8.74 -5.51 -18.58
N LEU A 6 -8.01 -4.43 -18.92
CA LEU A 6 -8.55 -3.15 -19.38
C LEU A 6 -9.64 -2.56 -18.46
N HIS A 7 -9.61 -2.91 -17.18
CA HIS A 7 -10.63 -2.49 -16.24
C HIS A 7 -10.39 -1.05 -15.76
N ILE A 8 -11.43 -0.23 -15.83
CA ILE A 8 -11.42 1.13 -15.30
C ILE A 8 -11.58 1.02 -13.77
N LEU A 9 -10.52 1.37 -13.05
CA LEU A 9 -10.52 1.34 -11.58
C LEU A 9 -11.15 2.59 -11.01
N THR A 10 -10.78 3.75 -11.56
CA THR A 10 -11.21 5.07 -11.11
C THR A 10 -11.35 6.01 -12.30
N THR A 11 -12.17 7.04 -12.15
CA THR A 11 -12.27 8.18 -13.08
C THR A 11 -12.53 9.43 -12.24
N ASN A 12 -11.66 10.43 -12.37
CA ASN A 12 -11.65 11.59 -11.46
C ASN A 12 -11.64 11.12 -10.00
N ILE A 13 -12.61 11.54 -9.19
CA ILE A 13 -12.75 11.17 -7.76
C ILE A 13 -13.60 9.91 -7.52
N TYR A 14 -14.05 9.22 -8.58
CA TYR A 14 -14.96 8.09 -8.48
C TYR A 14 -14.25 6.75 -8.72
N THR A 15 -14.62 5.74 -7.94
CA THR A 15 -14.14 4.35 -8.08
C THR A 15 -15.17 3.50 -8.83
N TYR A 16 -14.73 2.75 -9.84
CA TYR A 16 -15.54 1.92 -10.75
C TYR A 16 -15.29 0.41 -10.61
N THR A 17 -14.52 0.01 -9.61
CA THR A 17 -14.30 -1.40 -9.29
C THR A 17 -15.11 -1.83 -8.07
N GLY A 18 -15.52 -3.10 -8.02
CA GLY A 18 -16.20 -3.67 -6.85
C GLY A 18 -15.26 -3.98 -5.68
N ASP A 19 -13.95 -3.90 -5.88
CA ASP A 19 -12.96 -4.08 -4.83
C ASP A 19 -12.77 -2.78 -4.03
N GLN A 20 -13.34 -2.75 -2.82
CA GLN A 20 -13.36 -1.58 -1.93
C GLN A 20 -11.97 -1.10 -1.48
N ARG A 21 -10.93 -1.89 -1.74
CA ARG A 21 -9.54 -1.50 -1.43
C ARG A 21 -9.01 -0.41 -2.36
N PHE A 22 -9.59 -0.29 -3.55
CA PHE A 22 -9.18 0.72 -4.53
C PHE A 22 -9.94 2.01 -4.26
N SER A 23 -9.19 3.10 -4.10
CA SER A 23 -9.74 4.44 -3.98
C SER A 23 -8.83 5.44 -4.70
N VAL A 24 -9.34 6.66 -4.86
CA VAL A 24 -8.56 7.77 -5.41
C VAL A 24 -8.43 8.85 -4.35
N ILE A 25 -7.23 9.38 -4.19
CA ILE A 25 -6.96 10.55 -3.36
C ILE A 25 -6.69 11.72 -4.30
N HIS A 26 -7.40 12.82 -4.08
CA HIS A 26 -7.20 14.08 -4.78
C HIS A 26 -7.20 15.21 -3.75
N PRO A 27 -6.02 15.71 -3.36
CA PRO A 27 -5.92 16.82 -2.43
C PRO A 27 -6.61 18.09 -3.00
N PRO A 28 -7.37 18.84 -2.20
CA PRO A 28 -8.03 20.05 -2.67
C PRO A 28 -7.03 21.06 -3.28
N GLY A 29 -7.25 21.43 -4.55
CA GLY A 29 -6.39 22.38 -5.27
C GLY A 29 -5.09 21.79 -5.82
N SER A 30 -4.89 20.47 -5.77
CA SER A 30 -3.82 19.79 -6.50
C SER A 30 -4.28 19.38 -7.90
N GLU A 31 -3.34 19.22 -8.84
CA GLU A 31 -3.55 18.56 -10.13
C GLU A 31 -3.16 17.07 -10.07
N ASP A 32 -2.94 16.55 -8.86
CA ASP A 32 -2.54 15.16 -8.64
C ASP A 32 -3.75 14.27 -8.34
N TRP A 33 -3.77 13.09 -8.96
CA TRP A 33 -4.72 12.02 -8.66
C TRP A 33 -3.95 10.75 -8.33
N ASP A 34 -3.99 10.37 -7.05
CA ASP A 34 -3.30 9.19 -6.55
C ASP A 34 -4.25 7.99 -6.49
N LEU A 35 -3.86 6.88 -7.13
CA LEU A 35 -4.53 5.60 -6.95
C LEU A 35 -4.04 4.96 -5.64
N LYS A 36 -4.94 4.84 -4.66
CA LYS A 36 -4.69 4.16 -3.40
C LYS A 36 -5.21 2.73 -3.45
N ILE A 37 -4.41 1.77 -2.98
CA ILE A 37 -4.79 0.36 -2.83
C ILE A 37 -4.55 -0.06 -1.38
N ASP A 38 -5.61 -0.23 -0.61
CA ASP A 38 -5.53 -0.71 0.77
C ASP A 38 -5.26 -2.22 0.80
N TYR A 39 -4.41 -2.67 1.74
CA TYR A 39 -4.04 -4.08 1.90
C TYR A 39 -3.61 -4.75 0.58
N ALA A 40 -2.68 -4.11 -0.14
CA ALA A 40 -2.22 -4.58 -1.44
C ALA A 40 -1.67 -6.01 -1.36
N GLN A 41 -2.08 -6.85 -2.31
CA GLN A 41 -1.75 -8.28 -2.36
C GLN A 41 -0.85 -8.56 -3.57
N PRO A 42 -0.05 -9.66 -3.58
CA PRO A 42 0.77 -10.01 -4.73
C PRO A 42 0.00 -10.10 -6.06
N ARG A 43 -1.27 -10.51 -6.00
CA ARG A 43 -2.19 -10.56 -7.15
C ARG A 43 -2.55 -9.19 -7.73
N ASP A 44 -2.30 -8.10 -7.00
CA ASP A 44 -2.53 -6.73 -7.48
C ASP A 44 -1.33 -6.23 -8.30
N SER A 45 -0.23 -7.00 -8.38
CA SER A 45 0.88 -6.70 -9.28
C SER A 45 0.42 -6.64 -10.74
N GLY A 46 0.99 -5.70 -11.49
CA GLY A 46 0.71 -5.49 -12.91
C GLY A 46 0.89 -4.05 -13.34
N VAL A 47 0.56 -3.78 -14.60
CA VAL A 47 0.65 -2.43 -15.16
C VAL A 47 -0.65 -1.66 -14.92
N TYR A 48 -0.52 -0.49 -14.32
CA TYR A 48 -1.58 0.49 -14.11
C TYR A 48 -1.29 1.70 -14.99
N GLU A 49 -2.31 2.27 -15.60
CA GLU A 49 -2.16 3.42 -16.48
C GLU A 49 -3.07 4.54 -16.02
N CYS A 50 -2.51 5.73 -15.80
CA CYS A 50 -3.28 6.96 -15.71
C CYS A 50 -3.44 7.55 -17.12
N GLN A 51 -4.64 8.03 -17.41
CA GLN A 51 -4.97 8.63 -18.70
C GLN A 51 -5.61 9.98 -18.43
N VAL A 52 -5.20 11.00 -19.18
CA VAL A 52 -5.78 12.33 -19.16
C VAL A 52 -6.42 12.59 -20.52
N ASN A 53 -7.67 13.06 -20.51
CA ASN A 53 -8.43 13.34 -21.72
C ASN A 53 -8.04 14.71 -22.31
N THR A 54 -6.78 14.83 -22.74
CA THR A 54 -6.25 15.97 -23.50
C THR A 54 -6.19 15.64 -24.99
N GLU A 55 -5.99 16.67 -25.83
CA GLU A 55 -5.67 16.49 -27.26
C GLU A 55 -4.27 17.10 -27.51
N PRO A 56 -3.25 16.29 -27.85
CA PRO A 56 -3.26 14.83 -27.95
C PRO A 56 -3.40 14.14 -26.59
N LYS A 57 -3.87 12.88 -26.59
CA LYS A 57 -4.11 12.11 -25.38
C LYS A 57 -2.82 11.84 -24.60
N ILE A 58 -2.82 12.15 -23.31
CA ILE A 58 -1.70 11.91 -22.41
C ILE A 58 -1.98 10.65 -21.58
N ASN A 59 -1.00 9.77 -21.45
CA ASN A 59 -1.05 8.62 -20.56
C ASN A 59 0.31 8.36 -19.91
N LEU A 60 0.29 7.77 -18.72
CA LEU A 60 1.49 7.26 -18.05
C LEU A 60 1.19 5.88 -17.48
N ALA A 61 2.02 4.92 -17.87
CA ALA A 61 1.94 3.53 -17.43
C ALA A 61 2.99 3.25 -16.34
N ILE A 62 2.55 2.66 -15.24
CA ILE A 62 3.32 2.33 -14.06
C ILE A 62 3.26 0.82 -13.84
N CYS A 63 4.41 0.18 -13.67
CA CYS A 63 4.49 -1.23 -13.30
C CYS A 63 4.53 -1.36 -11.78
N LEU A 64 3.48 -1.93 -11.18
CA LEU A 64 3.41 -2.22 -9.76
C LEU A 64 3.79 -3.68 -9.51
N GLN A 65 4.78 -3.92 -8.65
CA GLN A 65 5.17 -5.26 -8.21
C GLN A 65 5.02 -5.38 -6.69
N ILE A 66 4.15 -6.28 -6.25
CA ILE A 66 3.91 -6.60 -4.84
C ILE A 66 4.44 -8.00 -4.57
N ILE A 67 5.45 -8.07 -3.72
CA ILE A 67 6.11 -9.32 -3.34
C ILE A 67 5.48 -9.75 -2.01
N ALA A 68 4.93 -10.97 -1.96
CA ALA A 68 4.67 -11.58 -0.65
C ALA A 68 6.02 -11.95 -0.07
N ASP A 69 6.33 -11.44 1.12
CA ASP A 69 7.33 -12.01 2.02
C ASP A 69 6.83 -13.41 2.44
N ASN A 70 6.75 -14.33 1.47
CA ASN A 70 6.74 -15.75 1.76
C ASN A 70 8.16 -16.05 2.19
N ASP A 71 8.36 -15.99 3.52
CA ASP A 71 9.41 -16.63 4.30
C ASP A 71 10.49 -17.24 3.39
N PHE A 72 11.54 -16.49 3.10
CA PHE A 72 12.78 -17.11 2.63
C PHE A 72 13.32 -17.89 3.83
N GLN A 73 12.76 -19.08 4.06
CA GLN A 73 13.33 -20.04 4.98
C GLN A 73 14.65 -20.45 4.35
N ASP A 74 15.73 -19.83 4.82
CA ASP A 74 17.02 -20.47 4.70
C ASP A 74 16.92 -21.82 5.41
N LEU A 75 16.81 -22.88 4.60
CA LEU A 75 16.73 -24.27 5.03
C LEU A 75 17.94 -24.68 5.90
N LYS A 76 19.00 -23.87 5.93
CA LYS A 76 20.16 -24.09 6.79
C LYS A 76 20.07 -23.40 8.16
N THR A 77 19.33 -22.29 8.30
CA THR A 77 19.41 -21.44 9.52
C THR A 77 18.08 -21.32 10.26
N LYS A 78 16.93 -21.71 9.67
CA LYS A 78 15.57 -21.53 10.25
C LYS A 78 15.32 -20.10 10.78
N LYS A 79 16.08 -19.10 10.31
CA LYS A 79 15.90 -17.69 10.69
C LYS A 79 14.86 -17.09 9.77
N ARG A 80 13.77 -16.60 10.35
CA ARG A 80 12.81 -15.75 9.65
C ARG A 80 13.46 -14.40 9.37
N PHE A 81 13.89 -14.17 8.14
CA PHE A 81 14.29 -12.85 7.67
C PHE A 81 13.03 -12.11 7.20
N TYR A 82 12.58 -11.14 7.99
CA TYR A 82 11.52 -10.22 7.59
C TYR A 82 12.18 -9.05 6.83
N ASP A 83 11.69 -8.71 5.64
CA ASP A 83 12.29 -7.63 4.84
C ASP A 83 12.19 -6.29 5.59
N THR A 84 13.34 -5.70 5.88
CA THR A 84 13.49 -4.41 6.58
C THR A 84 12.93 -3.23 5.77
N LYS A 85 12.56 -3.44 4.49
CA LYS A 85 12.04 -2.40 3.59
C LYS A 85 10.54 -2.14 3.69
N SER A 86 9.77 -2.96 4.40
CA SER A 86 8.35 -2.69 4.61
C SER A 86 8.13 -1.83 5.86
N ALA A 87 7.30 -0.78 5.75
CA ALA A 87 6.86 -0.01 6.90
C ALA A 87 6.06 -0.90 7.86
N ARG A 88 6.59 -1.12 9.06
CA ARG A 88 6.02 -1.95 10.11
C ARG A 88 5.72 -1.10 11.32
N ALA A 89 4.46 -1.11 11.74
CA ALA A 89 4.05 -0.60 13.04
C ALA A 89 4.27 -1.68 14.10
N LYS A 90 4.97 -1.31 15.18
CA LYS A 90 5.19 -2.17 16.34
C LYS A 90 4.70 -1.43 17.58
N ILE A 91 3.77 -2.04 18.31
CA ILE A 91 3.42 -1.60 19.65
C ILE A 91 4.64 -1.86 20.53
N LEU A 92 5.17 -0.79 21.11
CA LEU A 92 6.26 -0.81 22.06
C LEU A 92 5.72 -1.35 23.39
N GLY A 93 6.18 -2.52 23.77
CA GLY A 93 5.72 -3.23 24.96
C GLY A 93 5.22 -4.64 24.63
N SER A 94 4.43 -5.21 25.55
CA SER A 94 3.85 -6.54 25.38
C SER A 94 2.70 -6.51 24.37
N THR A 95 2.59 -7.57 23.56
CA THR A 95 1.48 -7.77 22.60
C THR A 95 0.16 -8.12 23.28
N GLU A 96 0.21 -8.49 24.56
CA GLU A 96 -0.93 -8.85 25.37
C GLU A 96 -0.77 -8.21 26.75
N ILE A 97 -1.73 -7.35 27.13
CA ILE A 97 -1.69 -6.59 28.37
C ILE A 97 -3.04 -6.75 29.07
N HIS A 98 -3.00 -7.31 30.27
CA HIS A 98 -4.16 -7.47 31.13
C HIS A 98 -4.21 -6.32 32.13
N VAL A 99 -5.33 -5.61 32.15
CA VAL A 99 -5.46 -4.35 32.87
C VAL A 99 -6.64 -4.44 33.82
N LYS A 100 -6.47 -3.96 35.06
CA LYS A 100 -7.55 -3.92 36.06
C LYS A 100 -8.55 -2.82 35.73
N ARG A 101 -9.80 -3.00 36.17
CA ARG A 101 -10.87 -1.98 36.07
C ARG A 101 -10.35 -0.64 36.64
N ASP A 102 -10.65 0.45 35.94
CA ASP A 102 -10.28 1.83 36.29
C ASP A 102 -8.78 2.19 36.21
N SER A 103 -7.97 1.37 35.53
CA SER A 103 -6.58 1.75 35.23
C SER A 103 -6.48 2.57 33.95
N THR A 104 -5.56 3.54 33.92
CA THR A 104 -5.20 4.27 32.69
C THR A 104 -4.02 3.60 32.01
N ILE A 105 -4.12 3.32 30.71
CA ILE A 105 -3.06 2.69 29.91
C ILE A 105 -2.47 3.66 28.91
N ALA A 106 -1.16 3.58 28.69
CA ALA A 106 -0.45 4.29 27.64
C ALA A 106 0.28 3.29 26.75
N LEU A 107 -0.17 3.16 25.50
CA LEU A 107 0.47 2.33 24.49
C LEU A 107 1.32 3.23 23.59
N ALA A 108 2.58 2.88 23.41
CA ALA A 108 3.45 3.56 22.46
C ALA A 108 3.59 2.71 21.19
N CYS A 109 3.60 3.33 20.02
CA CYS A 109 3.74 2.64 18.74
C CYS A 109 4.91 3.26 17.96
N SER A 110 5.81 2.42 17.46
CA SER A 110 6.90 2.84 16.58
C SER A 110 6.69 2.30 15.17
N VAL A 111 6.82 3.15 14.17
CA VAL A 111 6.80 2.76 12.75
C VAL A 111 8.19 2.97 12.15
N ASN A 112 8.79 1.94 11.55
CA ASN A 112 10.04 2.10 10.79
C ASN A 112 9.71 2.66 9.39
N ILE A 113 9.62 3.97 9.27
CA ILE A 113 9.38 4.65 7.97
C ILE A 113 10.63 4.78 7.10
N HIS A 114 11.71 4.04 7.36
CA HIS A 114 12.94 4.11 6.56
C HIS A 114 12.89 3.22 5.30
N ALA A 115 11.76 3.21 4.60
CA ALA A 115 11.67 2.69 3.24
C ALA A 115 11.95 3.88 2.29
N PRO A 116 13.14 3.96 1.67
CA PRO A 116 13.42 4.98 0.67
C PRO A 116 12.70 4.57 -0.61
N SER A 117 11.40 4.83 -0.66
CA SER A 117 10.57 4.50 -1.81
C SER A 117 9.72 5.69 -2.22
N VAL A 118 10.33 6.87 -2.23
CA VAL A 118 10.22 7.91 -3.27
C VAL A 118 11.51 8.73 -3.15
N ILE A 119 12.43 8.56 -4.11
CA ILE A 119 13.51 9.53 -4.30
C ILE A 119 13.01 10.42 -5.45
N TRP A 120 12.91 11.72 -5.18
CA TRP A 120 12.48 12.74 -6.14
C TRP A 120 13.35 12.78 -7.39
#